data_AF-A0AAD9C9V1-F1
#
_entry.id   AF-A0AAD9C9V1-F1
#
_cell.length_a   1.000
_cell.length_b   1.000
_cell.length_c   1.000
_cell.angle_alpha   90.00
_cell.angle_beta   90.00
_cell.angle_gamma   90.00
#
_symmetry.space_group_name_H-M   'P 1'
#
loop_
_entity.id
_entity.type
_entity.pdbx_description
1 polymer ?
#
loop_
_entity_poly.entity_id
_entity_poly.type
_entity_poly.pdbx_seq_one_letter_code
_entity_poly.pdbx_strand_id
1 'polypeptide(L)'
;MSECPDWPDYSEKEWQAVGRVWIKGYMDHNIIPIRLSPAFILSCCQGVSSVDEELLMMSFLRYLSVTERESVEKVLEGNLEEIDEEDLLDLFSRMGSHCLPSKDKIRAAIVVMAHKALLQEPKFIIDCFHSSIHNAVPRLLTKESIMELYENKRPTNRKVAQMIKPSNESLNPQEQAALTYLLRYVRSLDQRKLEIFLRFCTGSSVLCKDSIEVTFNRLCGLSRRPVAHTCGAVLELPCTYSSYPDFRAELDSVLSGDCFTMDIL
;
A
#
# COMPACT_ATOMS: atom_id res chain seq x y z
N MET A 1 -6.53 -16.86 -28.23
CA MET A 1 -5.87 -16.43 -26.98
C MET A 1 -6.19 -17.49 -25.96
N SER A 2 -5.16 -18.18 -25.48
CA SER A 2 -5.24 -19.30 -24.53
C SER A 2 -5.78 -18.79 -23.20
N GLU A 3 -6.91 -19.35 -22.76
CA GLU A 3 -7.40 -19.25 -21.39
C GLU A 3 -6.29 -19.75 -20.46
N CYS A 4 -5.84 -18.90 -19.53
CA CYS A 4 -5.00 -19.35 -18.43
C CYS A 4 -5.80 -20.38 -17.63
N PRO A 5 -5.26 -21.57 -17.33
CA PRO A 5 -5.95 -22.53 -16.49
C PRO A 5 -6.18 -21.92 -15.10
N ASP A 6 -7.41 -22.02 -14.59
CA ASP A 6 -7.74 -21.71 -13.21
C ASP A 6 -6.82 -22.52 -12.30
N TRP A 7 -5.83 -21.84 -11.71
CA TRP A 7 -4.97 -22.46 -10.70
C TRP A 7 -5.85 -22.78 -9.49
N PRO A 8 -5.77 -23.99 -8.89
CA PRO A 8 -6.54 -24.26 -7.68
C PRO A 8 -6.17 -23.27 -6.58
N ASP A 9 -7.18 -22.81 -5.84
CA ASP A 9 -6.97 -21.96 -4.67
C ASP A 9 -5.94 -22.59 -3.72
N TYR A 10 -5.11 -21.75 -3.11
CA TYR A 10 -4.12 -22.20 -2.13
C TYR A 10 -4.79 -23.01 -1.02
N SER A 11 -4.19 -24.16 -0.72
CA SER A 11 -4.54 -25.05 0.37
C SER A 11 -4.21 -24.45 1.74
N GLU A 12 -4.73 -25.07 2.80
CA GLU A 12 -4.42 -24.70 4.19
C GLU A 12 -2.90 -24.61 4.45
N LYS A 13 -2.13 -25.58 3.94
CA LYS A 13 -0.67 -25.62 4.14
C LYS A 13 0.03 -24.43 3.50
N GLU A 14 -0.43 -24.00 2.33
CA GLU A 14 0.12 -22.85 1.61
C GLU A 14 -0.23 -21.55 2.33
N TRP A 15 -1.49 -21.36 2.75
CA TRP A 15 -1.86 -20.19 3.54
C TRP A 15 -1.14 -20.12 4.89
N GLN A 16 -0.99 -21.24 5.59
CA GLN A 16 -0.17 -21.29 6.80
C GLN A 16 1.31 -20.95 6.51
N ALA A 17 1.85 -21.36 5.36
CA ALA A 17 3.19 -20.96 4.94
C ALA A 17 3.31 -19.46 4.72
N VAL A 18 2.32 -18.84 4.06
CA VAL A 18 2.26 -17.36 3.91
C VAL A 18 2.19 -16.67 5.27
N GLY A 19 1.36 -17.17 6.19
CA GLY A 19 1.29 -16.69 7.57
C GLY A 19 2.65 -16.75 8.29
N ARG A 20 3.40 -17.86 8.12
CA ARG A 20 4.76 -18.01 8.67
C ARG A 20 5.78 -17.03 8.06
N VAL A 21 5.69 -16.77 6.75
CA VAL A 21 6.55 -15.78 6.08
C VAL A 21 6.26 -14.37 6.61
N TRP A 22 4.99 -14.02 6.75
CA TRP A 22 4.60 -12.73 7.32
C TRP A 22 5.16 -12.57 8.73
N ILE A 23 4.93 -13.53 9.63
CA ILE A 23 5.43 -13.37 11.00
C ILE A 23 6.96 -13.27 11.07
N LYS A 24 7.67 -14.02 10.23
CA LYS A 24 9.13 -13.92 10.13
C LYS A 24 9.56 -12.51 9.69
N GLY A 25 8.92 -11.94 8.68
CA GLY A 25 9.17 -10.57 8.22
C GLY A 25 8.86 -9.50 9.27
N TYR A 26 7.82 -9.70 10.08
CA TYR A 26 7.52 -8.82 11.21
C TYR A 26 8.59 -8.91 12.30
N MET A 27 8.98 -10.12 12.71
CA MET A 27 9.99 -10.33 13.75
C MET A 27 11.37 -9.79 13.37
N ASP A 28 11.78 -9.95 12.12
CA ASP A 28 13.13 -9.58 11.67
C ASP A 28 13.24 -8.11 11.25
N HIS A 29 12.17 -7.55 10.68
CA HIS A 29 12.23 -6.27 9.98
C HIS A 29 11.09 -5.31 10.34
N ASN A 30 10.21 -5.69 11.27
CA ASN A 30 9.01 -4.92 11.63
C ASN A 30 8.17 -4.58 10.39
N ILE A 31 8.06 -5.53 9.45
CA ILE A 31 7.27 -5.39 8.22
C ILE A 31 5.88 -6.00 8.45
N ILE A 32 4.85 -5.18 8.19
CA ILE A 32 3.45 -5.59 8.18
C ILE A 32 2.89 -5.35 6.77
N PRO A 33 2.04 -6.24 6.25
CA PRO A 33 1.37 -6.06 4.97
C PRO A 33 0.27 -4.99 5.09
N ILE A 34 0.65 -3.71 5.18
CA ILE A 34 -0.28 -2.57 5.37
C ILE A 34 -1.22 -2.32 4.18
N ARG A 35 -1.11 -3.11 3.11
CA ARG A 35 -2.06 -3.15 1.99
C ARG A 35 -3.29 -4.00 2.31
N LEU A 36 -3.19 -4.91 3.27
CA LEU A 36 -4.34 -5.67 3.77
C LEU A 36 -5.14 -4.80 4.73
N SER A 37 -6.40 -5.15 4.96
CA SER A 37 -7.26 -4.35 5.84
C SER A 37 -6.82 -4.47 7.31
N PRO A 38 -6.82 -3.38 8.09
CA PRO A 38 -6.51 -3.45 9.53
C PRO A 38 -7.39 -4.44 10.29
N ALA A 39 -8.69 -4.53 9.94
CA ALA A 39 -9.61 -5.52 10.50
C ALA A 39 -9.17 -6.97 10.22
N PHE A 40 -8.72 -7.27 8.99
CA PHE A 40 -8.19 -8.58 8.64
C PHE A 40 -6.92 -8.91 9.45
N ILE A 41 -5.99 -7.95 9.55
CA ILE A 41 -4.74 -8.14 10.30
C ILE A 41 -5.01 -8.37 11.79
N LEU A 42 -5.86 -7.56 12.40
CA LEU A 42 -6.25 -7.75 13.81
C LEU A 42 -6.91 -9.11 14.01
N SER A 43 -7.79 -9.54 13.09
CA SER A 43 -8.42 -10.85 13.14
C SER A 43 -7.42 -12.00 13.06
N CYS A 44 -6.39 -11.88 12.22
CA CYS A 44 -5.31 -12.87 12.16
C CYS A 44 -4.52 -12.94 13.47
N CYS A 45 -4.33 -11.81 14.16
CA CYS A 45 -3.56 -11.77 15.41
C CYS A 45 -4.37 -12.22 16.63
N GLN A 46 -5.60 -11.72 16.77
CA GLN A 46 -6.42 -11.81 18.00
C GLN A 46 -7.76 -12.53 17.81
N GLY A 47 -8.06 -12.98 16.59
CA GLY A 47 -9.33 -13.61 16.24
C GLY A 47 -10.40 -12.60 15.82
N VAL A 48 -11.38 -13.07 15.04
CA VAL A 48 -12.42 -12.23 14.41
C VAL A 48 -13.22 -11.41 15.43
N SER A 49 -13.46 -11.95 16.64
CA SER A 49 -14.21 -11.28 17.70
C SER A 49 -13.52 -10.05 18.31
N SER A 50 -12.24 -9.82 17.98
CA SER A 50 -11.48 -8.66 18.45
C SER A 50 -11.76 -7.38 17.64
N VAL A 51 -12.38 -7.50 16.47
CA VAL A 51 -12.67 -6.36 15.59
C VAL A 51 -13.95 -5.67 16.04
N ASP A 52 -13.84 -4.43 16.51
CA ASP A 52 -14.99 -3.58 16.79
C ASP A 52 -15.57 -2.93 15.51
N GLU A 53 -16.80 -2.42 15.63
CA GLU A 53 -17.53 -1.81 14.50
C GLU A 53 -16.78 -0.61 13.90
N GLU A 54 -16.09 0.18 14.73
CA GLU A 54 -15.30 1.33 14.28
C GLU A 54 -14.16 0.91 13.36
N LEU A 55 -13.35 -0.07 13.78
CA LEU A 55 -12.24 -0.61 12.98
C LEU A 55 -12.76 -1.31 11.72
N LEU A 56 -13.87 -2.03 11.84
CA LEU A 56 -14.53 -2.71 10.72
C LEU A 56 -14.95 -1.70 9.66
N MET A 57 -15.68 -0.65 10.06
CA MET A 57 -16.19 0.37 9.15
C MET A 57 -15.07 1.18 8.51
N MET A 58 -14.08 1.61 9.29
CA MET A 58 -12.91 2.31 8.75
C MET A 58 -12.15 1.42 7.74
N SER A 59 -12.01 0.12 8.03
CA SER A 59 -11.37 -0.84 7.11
C SER A 59 -12.20 -1.04 5.84
N PHE A 60 -13.54 -1.06 5.96
CA PHE A 60 -14.44 -1.23 4.83
C PHE A 60 -14.42 -0.03 3.90
N LEU A 61 -14.44 1.19 4.43
CA LEU A 61 -14.29 2.40 3.61
C LEU A 61 -13.00 2.35 2.77
N ARG A 62 -11.89 1.86 3.33
CA ARG A 62 -10.62 1.69 2.58
C ARG A 62 -10.68 0.61 1.49
N TYR A 63 -11.56 -0.38 1.62
CA TYR A 63 -11.80 -1.43 0.64
C TYR A 63 -12.65 -0.95 -0.55
N LEU A 64 -13.55 0.00 -0.31
CA LEU A 64 -14.42 0.57 -1.34
C LEU A 64 -13.64 1.43 -2.34
N SER A 65 -14.17 1.50 -3.56
CA SER A 65 -13.76 2.51 -4.54
C SER A 65 -14.09 3.93 -4.04
N VAL A 66 -13.57 4.95 -4.72
CA VAL A 66 -13.76 6.35 -4.29
C VAL A 66 -15.24 6.72 -4.29
N THR A 67 -15.98 6.39 -5.35
CA THR A 67 -17.41 6.69 -5.49
C THR A 67 -18.26 5.94 -4.46
N GLU A 68 -18.06 4.62 -4.32
CA GLU A 68 -18.76 3.82 -3.31
C GLU A 68 -18.50 4.33 -1.88
N ARG A 69 -17.25 4.74 -1.60
CA ARG A 69 -16.87 5.27 -0.28
C ARG A 69 -17.60 6.57 0.01
N GLU A 70 -17.61 7.52 -0.92
CA GLU A 70 -18.30 8.80 -0.77
C GLU A 70 -19.80 8.58 -0.50
N SER A 71 -20.44 7.66 -1.22
CA SER A 71 -21.84 7.31 -1.02
C SER A 71 -22.10 6.68 0.36
N VAL A 72 -21.21 5.80 0.83
CA VAL A 72 -21.32 5.23 2.18
C VAL A 72 -21.05 6.28 3.27
N GLU A 73 -20.09 7.18 3.08
CA GLU A 73 -19.81 8.25 4.04
C GLU A 73 -21.02 9.17 4.21
N LYS A 74 -21.69 9.57 3.13
CA LYS A 74 -22.96 10.32 3.19
C LYS A 74 -24.05 9.59 3.97
N VAL A 75 -24.17 8.27 3.80
CA VAL A 75 -25.09 7.43 4.60
C VAL A 75 -24.77 7.52 6.08
N LEU A 76 -23.49 7.40 6.43
CA LEU A 76 -23.03 7.40 7.82
C LEU A 76 -23.17 8.77 8.50
N GLU A 77 -23.05 9.85 7.72
CA GLU A 77 -23.28 11.23 8.17
C GLU A 77 -24.78 11.57 8.30
N GLY A 78 -25.67 10.74 7.76
CA GLY A 78 -27.12 10.97 7.76
C GLY A 78 -27.61 11.86 6.61
N ASN A 79 -26.75 12.16 5.63
CA ASN A 79 -27.03 13.00 4.46
C ASN A 79 -27.76 12.21 3.36
N LEU A 80 -28.88 11.57 3.73
CA LEU A 80 -29.59 10.61 2.88
C LEU A 80 -30.29 11.22 1.66
N GLU A 81 -30.38 12.55 1.58
CA GLU A 81 -30.98 13.28 0.45
C GLU A 81 -29.98 13.59 -0.66
N GLU A 82 -28.67 13.54 -0.35
CA GLU A 82 -27.57 13.81 -1.29
C GLU A 82 -26.87 12.53 -1.77
N ILE A 83 -27.46 11.37 -1.44
CA ILE A 83 -26.94 10.06 -1.85
C ILE A 83 -27.24 9.86 -3.34
N ASP A 84 -26.21 9.43 -4.06
CA ASP A 84 -26.41 8.81 -5.35
C ASP A 84 -26.93 7.37 -5.12
N GLU A 85 -28.23 7.17 -5.33
CA GLU A 85 -28.87 5.87 -5.12
C GLU A 85 -28.35 4.81 -6.10
N GLU A 86 -27.83 5.20 -7.27
CA GLU A 86 -27.28 4.29 -8.27
C GLU A 86 -25.94 3.72 -7.78
N ASP A 87 -25.00 4.58 -7.36
CA ASP A 87 -23.72 4.15 -6.78
C ASP A 87 -23.90 3.22 -5.57
N LEU A 88 -24.90 3.53 -4.72
CA LEU A 88 -25.17 2.72 -3.55
C LEU A 88 -25.82 1.38 -3.92
N LEU A 89 -26.72 1.36 -4.91
CA LEU A 89 -27.32 0.13 -5.41
C LEU A 89 -26.28 -0.76 -6.10
N ASP A 90 -25.32 -0.18 -6.80
CA ASP A 90 -24.19 -0.89 -7.40
C ASP A 90 -23.32 -1.57 -6.34
N LEU A 91 -22.99 -0.84 -5.27
CA LEU A 91 -22.29 -1.41 -4.11
C LEU A 91 -23.09 -2.59 -3.53
N PHE A 92 -24.38 -2.39 -3.23
CA PHE A 92 -25.22 -3.44 -2.65
C PHE A 92 -25.30 -4.65 -3.58
N SER A 93 -25.44 -4.43 -4.88
CA SER A 93 -25.51 -5.49 -5.89
C SER A 93 -24.21 -6.29 -5.93
N ARG A 94 -23.06 -5.60 -5.93
CA ARG A 94 -21.72 -6.23 -5.86
C ARG A 94 -21.54 -7.05 -4.59
N MET A 95 -22.14 -6.62 -3.48
CA MET A 95 -22.12 -7.31 -2.18
C MET A 95 -23.16 -8.44 -2.06
N GLY A 96 -24.00 -8.62 -3.09
CA GLY A 96 -25.00 -9.69 -3.21
C GLY A 96 -26.42 -9.31 -2.80
N SER A 97 -26.76 -8.02 -2.77
CA SER A 97 -28.11 -7.51 -2.51
C SER A 97 -28.62 -6.68 -3.67
N HIS A 98 -29.71 -7.09 -4.31
CA HIS A 98 -30.26 -6.40 -5.49
C HIS A 98 -31.27 -5.29 -5.15
N CYS A 99 -31.37 -4.90 -3.88
CA CYS A 99 -32.23 -3.80 -3.45
C CYS A 99 -31.59 -3.02 -2.30
N LEU A 100 -31.97 -1.74 -2.20
CA LEU A 100 -31.59 -0.88 -1.09
C LEU A 100 -32.54 -1.11 0.10
N PRO A 101 -32.00 -1.26 1.31
CA PRO A 101 -32.80 -1.23 2.54
C PRO A 101 -33.47 0.13 2.75
N SER A 102 -34.45 0.17 3.65
CA SER A 102 -35.00 1.43 4.13
C SER A 102 -33.95 2.30 4.83
N LYS A 103 -34.17 3.62 4.84
CA LYS A 103 -33.25 4.63 5.40
C LYS A 103 -32.83 4.35 6.85
N ASP A 104 -33.70 3.77 7.66
CA ASP A 104 -33.44 3.38 9.05
C ASP A 104 -32.58 2.10 9.19
N LYS A 105 -32.52 1.27 8.14
CA LYS A 105 -31.83 -0.03 8.14
C LYS A 105 -30.53 -0.04 7.35
N ILE A 106 -30.32 0.96 6.50
CA ILE A 106 -29.21 0.99 5.55
C ILE A 106 -27.84 0.94 6.24
N ARG A 107 -27.68 1.64 7.36
CA ARG A 107 -26.45 1.58 8.18
C ARG A 107 -26.17 0.16 8.67
N ALA A 108 -27.18 -0.50 9.23
CA ALA A 108 -27.04 -1.87 9.72
C ALA A 108 -26.69 -2.85 8.59
N ALA A 109 -27.30 -2.68 7.42
CA ALA A 109 -26.97 -3.46 6.24
C ALA A 109 -25.52 -3.25 5.79
N ILE A 110 -25.02 -2.01 5.80
CA ILE A 110 -23.62 -1.70 5.49
C ILE A 110 -22.66 -2.37 6.47
N VAL A 111 -22.96 -2.37 7.77
CA VAL A 111 -22.14 -3.06 8.78
C VAL A 111 -22.09 -4.58 8.51
N VAL A 112 -23.23 -5.18 8.12
CA VAL A 112 -23.28 -6.60 7.74
C VAL A 112 -22.46 -6.87 6.48
N MET A 113 -22.52 -5.99 5.47
CA MET A 113 -21.70 -6.10 4.26
C MET A 113 -20.20 -6.00 4.57
N ALA A 114 -19.81 -5.04 5.42
CA ALA A 114 -18.43 -4.89 5.87
C ALA A 114 -17.92 -6.16 6.56
N HIS A 115 -18.72 -6.71 7.49
CA HIS A 115 -18.38 -7.95 8.18
C HIS A 115 -18.27 -9.13 7.21
N LYS A 116 -19.19 -9.25 6.24
CA LYS A 116 -19.16 -10.30 5.22
C LYS A 116 -17.87 -10.26 4.40
N ALA A 117 -17.59 -9.12 3.76
CA ALA A 117 -16.43 -8.96 2.87
C ALA A 117 -15.08 -9.08 3.59
N LEU A 118 -14.95 -8.46 4.76
CA LEU A 118 -13.64 -8.35 5.41
C LEU A 118 -13.33 -9.51 6.35
N LEU A 119 -14.33 -10.23 6.85
CA LEU A 119 -14.16 -11.23 7.92
C LEU A 119 -14.77 -12.60 7.58
N GLN A 120 -15.96 -12.67 6.98
CA GLN A 120 -16.61 -13.96 6.70
C GLN A 120 -16.04 -14.63 5.46
N GLU A 121 -15.95 -13.91 4.34
CA GLU A 121 -15.41 -14.43 3.08
C GLU A 121 -13.95 -14.86 3.21
N PRO A 122 -13.04 -14.06 3.81
CA PRO A 122 -11.65 -14.48 4.02
C PRO A 122 -11.45 -15.34 5.28
N LYS A 123 -12.50 -15.84 5.94
CA LYS A 123 -12.40 -16.54 7.22
C LYS A 123 -11.42 -17.70 7.20
N PHE A 124 -11.44 -18.50 6.14
CA PHE A 124 -10.52 -19.64 6.00
C PHE A 124 -9.06 -19.19 6.04
N ILE A 125 -8.72 -18.10 5.34
CA ILE A 125 -7.37 -17.52 5.32
C ILE A 125 -7.02 -16.95 6.70
N ILE A 126 -7.95 -16.23 7.32
CA ILE A 126 -7.78 -15.70 8.69
C ILE A 126 -7.44 -16.83 9.66
N ASP A 127 -8.18 -17.93 9.63
CA ASP A 127 -7.95 -19.08 10.53
C ASP A 127 -6.58 -19.72 10.26
N CYS A 128 -6.15 -19.84 8.99
CA CYS A 128 -4.83 -20.35 8.60
C CYS A 128 -3.68 -19.43 9.08
N PHE A 129 -3.85 -18.12 8.95
CA PHE A 129 -2.86 -17.16 9.43
C PHE A 129 -2.83 -17.13 10.96
N HIS A 130 -4.00 -17.11 11.58
CA HIS A 130 -4.16 -17.12 13.02
C HIS A 130 -3.44 -18.31 13.64
N SER A 131 -3.63 -19.53 13.11
CA SER A 131 -2.97 -20.74 13.61
C SER A 131 -1.44 -20.63 13.65
N SER A 132 -0.86 -19.86 12.73
CA SER A 132 0.59 -19.63 12.64
C SER A 132 1.07 -18.44 13.49
N ILE A 133 0.22 -17.42 13.71
CA ILE A 133 0.62 -16.14 14.29
C ILE A 133 0.29 -16.04 15.79
N HIS A 134 -0.86 -16.55 16.22
CA HIS A 134 -1.40 -16.31 17.56
C HIS A 134 -0.45 -16.71 18.70
N ASN A 135 0.25 -17.84 18.54
CA ASN A 135 1.23 -18.32 19.52
C ASN A 135 2.58 -17.59 19.43
N ALA A 136 2.91 -17.05 18.26
CA ALA A 136 4.18 -16.39 18.01
C ALA A 136 4.17 -14.91 18.44
N VAL A 137 2.99 -14.28 18.49
CA VAL A 137 2.83 -12.86 18.87
C VAL A 137 1.68 -12.67 19.86
N PRO A 138 1.75 -13.18 21.10
CA PRO A 138 0.56 -13.14 21.95
C PRO A 138 0.19 -11.72 22.45
N ARG A 139 1.04 -10.69 22.28
CA ARG A 139 0.85 -9.39 22.99
C ARG A 139 1.30 -8.10 22.30
N LEU A 140 1.74 -8.11 21.04
CA LEU A 140 2.32 -6.90 20.43
C LEU A 140 1.41 -6.14 19.46
N LEU A 141 0.29 -6.73 19.04
CA LEU A 141 -0.58 -6.15 18.00
C LEU A 141 -2.01 -5.96 18.51
N THR A 142 -2.21 -4.99 19.41
CA THR A 142 -3.54 -4.41 19.70
C THR A 142 -4.04 -3.59 18.50
N LYS A 143 -5.34 -3.24 18.48
CA LYS A 143 -5.92 -2.30 17.49
C LYS A 143 -5.05 -1.04 17.36
N GLU A 144 -4.66 -0.43 18.47
CA GLU A 144 -3.90 0.82 18.50
C GLU A 144 -2.50 0.64 17.88
N SER A 145 -1.78 -0.40 18.29
CA SER A 145 -0.44 -0.67 17.76
C SER A 145 -0.45 -1.03 16.26
N ILE A 146 -1.48 -1.75 15.78
CA ILE A 146 -1.66 -2.00 14.35
C ILE A 146 -1.88 -0.68 13.62
N MET A 147 -2.77 0.16 14.12
CA MET A 147 -3.05 1.46 13.50
C MET A 147 -1.81 2.35 13.45
N GLU A 148 -1.03 2.40 14.53
CA GLU A 148 0.25 3.11 14.57
C GLU A 148 1.24 2.55 13.51
N LEU A 149 1.32 1.23 13.36
CA LEU A 149 2.18 0.61 12.35
C LEU A 149 1.74 0.96 10.93
N TYR A 150 0.44 0.99 10.65
CA TYR A 150 -0.09 1.43 9.35
C TYR A 150 0.31 2.87 9.05
N GLU A 151 0.12 3.79 9.99
CA GLU A 151 0.48 5.19 9.79
C GLU A 151 1.99 5.39 9.66
N ASN A 152 2.79 4.66 10.45
CA ASN A 152 4.24 4.73 10.39
C ASN A 152 4.79 4.24 9.05
N LYS A 153 4.25 3.14 8.53
CA LYS A 153 4.72 2.51 7.29
C LYS A 153 4.12 3.12 6.02
N ARG A 154 3.05 3.93 6.14
CA ARG A 154 2.47 4.66 5.00
C ARG A 154 3.45 5.72 4.48
N PRO A 155 3.77 5.71 3.17
CA PRO A 155 4.63 6.71 2.59
C PRO A 155 3.90 8.05 2.48
N THR A 156 4.62 9.13 2.79
CA THR A 156 4.23 10.51 2.50
C THR A 156 5.40 11.21 1.82
N ASN A 157 5.13 12.25 1.03
CA ASN A 157 6.19 12.96 0.31
C ASN A 157 7.28 13.46 1.28
N ARG A 158 6.87 13.89 2.49
CA ARG A 158 7.80 14.31 3.55
C ARG A 158 8.68 13.16 4.02
N LYS A 159 8.10 12.02 4.39
CA LYS A 159 8.84 10.85 4.88
C LYS A 159 9.83 10.35 3.81
N VAL A 160 9.36 10.18 2.58
CA VAL A 160 10.21 9.69 1.47
C VAL A 160 11.31 10.69 1.13
N ALA A 161 11.02 11.99 1.06
CA ALA A 161 12.05 12.99 0.80
C ALA A 161 13.12 13.07 1.91
N GLN A 162 12.77 12.74 3.16
CA GLN A 162 13.71 12.69 4.28
C GLN A 162 14.64 11.46 4.23
N MET A 163 14.18 10.36 3.64
CA MET A 163 14.96 9.13 3.44
C MET A 163 16.05 9.29 2.38
N ILE A 164 15.86 10.18 1.42
CA ILE A 164 16.82 10.39 0.32
C ILE A 164 18.08 11.05 0.86
N LYS A 165 19.22 10.35 0.76
CA LYS A 165 20.54 10.81 1.21
C LYS A 165 21.56 10.59 0.11
N PRO A 166 22.40 11.58 -0.23
CA PRO A 166 23.53 11.32 -1.10
C PRO A 166 24.55 10.38 -0.42
N SER A 167 25.23 9.55 -1.20
CA SER A 167 26.31 8.68 -0.71
C SER A 167 27.52 9.47 -0.18
N ASN A 168 27.72 10.70 -0.69
CA ASN A 168 28.80 11.60 -0.32
C ASN A 168 28.25 12.90 0.27
N GLU A 169 28.89 13.43 1.31
CA GLU A 169 28.51 14.71 1.93
C GLU A 169 28.88 15.92 1.08
N SER A 170 29.98 15.84 0.31
CA SER A 170 30.44 16.90 -0.58
C SER A 170 29.99 16.61 -2.01
N LEU A 171 29.01 17.40 -2.47
CA LEU A 171 28.47 17.30 -3.83
C LEU A 171 29.01 18.42 -4.71
N ASN A 172 29.35 18.08 -5.95
CA ASN A 172 29.64 19.11 -6.95
C ASN A 172 28.34 19.82 -7.42
N PRO A 173 28.43 20.96 -8.12
CA PRO A 173 27.23 21.73 -8.50
C PRO A 173 26.20 20.95 -9.33
N GLN A 174 26.64 20.02 -10.18
CA GLN A 174 25.76 19.20 -11.01
C GLN A 174 25.03 18.14 -10.20
N GLU A 175 25.73 17.47 -9.28
CA GLU A 175 25.15 16.50 -8.34
C GLU A 175 24.15 17.18 -7.41
N GLN A 176 24.50 18.36 -6.88
CA GLN A 176 23.62 19.16 -6.04
C GLN A 176 22.35 19.58 -6.80
N ALA A 177 22.47 19.95 -8.08
CA ALA A 177 21.31 20.27 -8.92
C ALA A 177 20.41 19.04 -9.15
N ALA A 178 21.00 17.90 -9.51
CA ALA A 178 20.26 16.65 -9.72
C ALA A 178 19.55 16.16 -8.45
N LEU A 179 20.21 16.22 -7.29
CA LEU A 179 19.58 15.93 -6.00
C LEU A 179 18.42 16.88 -5.69
N THR A 180 18.59 18.17 -5.99
CA THR A 180 17.54 19.17 -5.81
C THR A 180 16.33 18.87 -6.71
N TYR A 181 16.56 18.44 -7.95
CA TYR A 181 15.50 18.01 -8.86
C TYR A 181 14.77 16.78 -8.35
N LEU A 182 15.48 15.76 -7.86
CA LEU A 182 14.89 14.58 -7.26
C LEU A 182 14.01 14.92 -6.05
N LEU A 183 14.52 15.72 -5.11
CA LEU A 183 13.75 16.13 -3.93
C LEU A 183 12.52 16.96 -4.31
N ARG A 184 12.64 17.84 -5.31
CA ARG A 184 11.50 18.61 -5.85
C ARG A 184 10.46 17.68 -6.48
N TYR A 185 10.90 16.70 -7.27
CA TYR A 185 10.03 15.72 -7.91
C TYR A 185 9.23 14.95 -6.87
N VAL A 186 9.92 14.30 -5.92
CA VAL A 186 9.30 13.51 -4.84
C VAL A 186 8.32 14.34 -4.02
N ARG A 187 8.64 15.60 -3.72
CA ARG A 187 7.73 16.50 -2.98
C ARG A 187 6.46 16.87 -3.75
N SER A 188 6.44 16.69 -5.06
CA SER A 188 5.32 17.06 -5.94
C SER A 188 4.44 15.89 -6.39
N LEU A 189 4.79 14.65 -6.04
CA LEU A 189 4.04 13.47 -6.46
C LEU A 189 2.70 13.35 -5.73
N ASP A 190 1.67 12.91 -6.44
CA ASP A 190 0.49 12.33 -5.82
C ASP A 190 0.82 11.00 -5.11
N GLN A 191 -0.12 10.49 -4.32
CA GLN A 191 0.08 9.28 -3.53
C GLN A 191 0.44 8.06 -4.38
N ARG A 192 -0.21 7.89 -5.55
CA ARG A 192 0.02 6.72 -6.42
C ARG A 192 1.42 6.77 -7.01
N LYS A 193 1.82 7.92 -7.55
CA LYS A 193 3.18 8.10 -8.10
C LYS A 193 4.25 7.98 -7.03
N LEU A 194 3.98 8.46 -5.81
CA LEU A 194 4.91 8.32 -4.69
C LEU A 194 5.14 6.84 -4.32
N GLU A 195 4.07 6.03 -4.28
CA GLU A 195 4.16 4.59 -4.03
C GLU A 195 4.92 3.84 -5.13
N ILE A 196 4.73 4.25 -6.40
CA ILE A 196 5.48 3.71 -7.54
C ILE A 196 6.97 4.09 -7.44
N PHE A 197 7.28 5.35 -7.12
CA PHE A 197 8.66 5.80 -6.91
C PHE A 197 9.34 5.04 -5.77
N LEU A 198 8.65 4.86 -4.64
CA LEU A 198 9.21 4.11 -3.52
C LEU A 198 9.46 2.65 -3.90
N ARG A 199 8.54 2.03 -4.65
CA ARG A 199 8.70 0.67 -5.17
C ARG A 199 9.87 0.58 -6.14
N PHE A 200 10.06 1.57 -7.01
CA PHE A 200 11.20 1.65 -7.90
C PHE A 200 12.52 1.65 -7.12
N CYS A 201 12.64 2.46 -6.07
CA CYS A 201 13.87 2.57 -5.29
C CYS A 201 14.12 1.39 -4.33
N THR A 202 13.08 0.74 -3.82
CA THR A 202 13.20 -0.18 -2.66
C THR A 202 12.57 -1.56 -2.87
N GLY A 203 11.89 -1.77 -3.99
CA GLY A 203 11.07 -2.97 -4.23
C GLY A 203 9.76 -3.00 -3.43
N SER A 204 9.48 -1.98 -2.61
CA SER A 204 8.31 -1.91 -1.75
C SER A 204 7.55 -0.61 -1.94
N SER A 205 6.22 -0.66 -1.92
CA SER A 205 5.39 0.55 -1.91
C SER A 205 5.17 1.12 -0.50
N VAL A 206 5.84 0.58 0.51
CA VAL A 206 5.68 0.95 1.92
C VAL A 206 7.05 1.15 2.57
N LEU A 207 7.11 1.88 3.67
CA LEU A 207 8.38 2.27 4.28
C LEU A 207 9.04 1.09 5.02
N CYS A 208 9.93 0.38 4.32
CA CYS A 208 10.67 -0.79 4.84
C CYS A 208 12.15 -0.53 5.08
N LYS A 209 12.66 0.66 4.73
CA LYS A 209 14.07 1.05 4.81
C LYS A 209 14.16 2.42 5.48
N ASP A 210 15.29 2.70 6.12
CA ASP A 210 15.51 3.98 6.81
C ASP A 210 16.01 5.08 5.87
N SER A 211 16.67 4.69 4.78
CA SER A 211 17.22 5.60 3.77
C SER A 211 17.07 5.05 2.35
N ILE A 212 17.14 5.97 1.39
CA ILE A 212 17.40 5.70 -0.02
C ILE A 212 18.70 6.43 -0.33
N GLU A 213 19.77 5.68 -0.57
CA GLU A 213 21.08 6.24 -0.90
C GLU A 213 21.11 6.67 -2.37
N VAL A 214 21.61 7.87 -2.65
CA VAL A 214 21.76 8.41 -4.00
C VAL A 214 23.23 8.46 -4.36
N THR A 215 23.61 7.68 -5.36
CA THR A 215 24.92 7.76 -6.00
C THR A 215 24.77 8.49 -7.33
N PHE A 216 25.85 9.13 -7.79
CA PHE A 216 25.79 9.93 -9.02
C PHE A 216 26.66 9.34 -10.12
N ASN A 217 26.18 9.44 -11.36
CA ASN A 217 26.95 9.09 -12.55
C ASN A 217 26.88 10.20 -13.60
N ARG A 218 27.70 10.08 -14.65
CA ARG A 218 27.76 11.04 -15.76
C ARG A 218 27.13 10.50 -17.05
N LEU A 219 26.22 9.53 -16.95
CA LEU A 219 25.51 9.04 -18.13
C LEU A 219 24.76 10.21 -18.79
N CYS A 220 24.83 10.30 -20.11
CA CYS A 220 24.24 11.39 -20.89
C CYS A 220 23.70 10.87 -22.23
N GLY A 221 22.98 11.73 -22.94
CA GLY A 221 22.35 11.37 -24.22
C GLY A 221 21.41 10.18 -24.08
N LEU A 222 21.42 9.27 -25.04
CA LEU A 222 20.54 8.08 -25.07
C LEU A 222 20.83 7.06 -23.96
N SER A 223 22.00 7.12 -23.33
CA SER A 223 22.38 6.22 -22.24
C SER A 223 21.90 6.70 -20.87
N ARG A 224 21.46 7.97 -20.77
CA ARG A 224 21.03 8.58 -19.50
C ARG A 224 19.76 7.91 -19.01
N ARG A 225 19.82 7.40 -17.78
CA ARG A 225 18.67 6.84 -17.06
C ARG A 225 18.98 6.77 -15.57
N PRO A 226 18.00 7.00 -14.69
CA PRO A 226 18.09 6.57 -13.31
C PRO A 226 18.06 5.04 -13.24
N VAL A 227 18.85 4.44 -12.34
CA VAL A 227 18.87 3.00 -12.09
C VAL A 227 18.71 2.76 -10.59
N ALA A 228 17.85 1.84 -10.21
CA ALA A 228 17.60 1.51 -8.81
C ALA A 228 18.07 0.10 -8.46
N HIS A 229 18.74 -0.04 -7.32
CA HIS A 229 19.17 -1.31 -6.73
C HIS A 229 18.33 -1.57 -5.48
N THR A 230 17.24 -2.30 -5.65
CA THR A 230 16.17 -2.34 -4.64
C THR A 230 16.55 -3.03 -3.34
N CYS A 231 17.42 -4.04 -3.39
CA CYS A 231 17.90 -4.75 -2.20
C CYS A 231 18.66 -3.81 -1.25
N GLY A 232 19.50 -2.94 -1.82
CA GLY A 232 20.31 -1.94 -1.11
C GLY A 232 19.60 -0.60 -0.88
N ALA A 233 18.44 -0.37 -1.51
CA ALA A 233 17.78 0.94 -1.55
C ALA A 233 18.71 2.05 -2.09
N VAL A 234 19.42 1.76 -3.19
CA VAL A 234 20.34 2.69 -3.85
C VAL A 234 19.73 3.17 -5.17
N LEU A 235 19.78 4.48 -5.41
CA LEU A 235 19.38 5.12 -6.67
C LEU A 235 20.61 5.75 -7.32
N GLU A 236 21.06 5.17 -8.43
CA GLU A 236 22.05 5.77 -9.31
C GLU A 236 21.39 6.86 -10.16
N LEU A 237 21.78 8.11 -9.94
CA LEU A 237 21.19 9.27 -10.58
C LEU A 237 22.20 9.99 -11.49
N PRO A 238 21.91 10.14 -12.79
CA PRO A 238 22.73 10.98 -13.66
C PRO A 238 22.77 12.43 -13.19
N CYS A 239 23.94 13.05 -13.12
CA CYS A 239 24.06 14.48 -12.79
C CYS A 239 24.08 15.40 -14.02
N THR A 240 23.76 14.86 -15.20
CA THR A 240 23.89 15.54 -16.50
C THR A 240 22.60 16.20 -16.99
N TYR A 241 21.58 16.31 -16.14
CA TYR A 241 20.32 16.99 -16.47
C TYR A 241 20.55 18.49 -16.65
N SER A 242 20.02 19.02 -17.76
CA SER A 242 20.10 20.45 -18.09
C SER A 242 19.08 21.29 -17.33
N SER A 243 17.95 20.70 -16.92
CA SER A 243 16.85 21.39 -16.26
C SER A 243 15.93 20.44 -15.50
N TYR A 244 15.11 20.98 -14.60
CA TYR A 244 14.09 20.20 -13.89
C TYR A 244 13.02 19.58 -14.80
N PRO A 245 12.49 20.26 -15.84
CA PRO A 245 11.56 19.63 -16.79
C PRO A 245 12.14 18.39 -17.49
N ASP A 246 13.41 18.44 -17.90
CA ASP A 246 14.14 17.32 -18.52
C ASP A 246 14.23 16.14 -17.54
N PHE A 247 14.68 16.39 -16.31
CA PHE A 247 14.68 15.40 -15.22
C PHE A 247 13.29 14.77 -14.99
N ARG A 248 12.26 15.63 -14.88
CA ARG A 248 10.89 15.18 -14.57
C ARG A 248 10.34 14.28 -15.67
N ALA A 249 10.51 14.68 -16.93
CA ALA A 249 10.00 13.92 -18.07
C ALA A 249 10.64 12.53 -18.14
N GLU A 250 11.96 12.44 -17.93
CA GLU A 250 12.68 11.16 -17.93
C GLU A 250 12.23 10.27 -16.76
N LEU A 251 12.14 10.83 -15.55
CA LEU A 251 11.73 10.05 -14.38
C LEU A 251 10.27 9.61 -14.46
N ASP A 252 9.35 10.47 -14.92
CA ASP A 252 7.96 10.08 -15.20
C ASP A 252 7.90 8.96 -16.25
N SER A 253 8.73 9.01 -17.30
CA SER A 253 8.80 7.95 -18.32
C SER A 253 9.31 6.63 -17.75
N VAL A 254 10.32 6.66 -16.87
CA VAL A 254 10.86 5.46 -16.21
C VAL A 254 9.82 4.84 -15.28
N LEU A 255 9.16 5.66 -14.45
CA LEU A 255 8.16 5.16 -13.51
C LEU A 255 6.86 4.69 -14.18
N SER A 256 6.59 5.14 -15.41
CA SER A 256 5.46 4.69 -16.22
C SER A 256 5.77 3.45 -17.07
N GLY A 257 7.04 3.04 -17.16
CA GLY A 257 7.42 1.83 -17.89
C GLY A 257 7.07 0.57 -17.12
N ASP A 258 6.39 -0.38 -17.76
CA ASP A 258 5.99 -1.67 -17.16
C ASP A 258 7.18 -2.64 -16.92
N CYS A 259 8.42 -2.21 -17.21
CA CYS A 259 9.62 -3.02 -17.04
C CYS A 259 10.58 -2.33 -16.05
N PHE A 260 10.37 -2.54 -14.75
CA PHE A 260 11.42 -2.28 -13.77
C PHE A 260 12.49 -3.35 -13.95
N THR A 261 13.65 -2.98 -14.52
CA THR A 261 14.84 -3.85 -14.49
C THR A 261 15.28 -3.93 -13.02
N MET A 262 14.80 -4.95 -12.32
CA MET A 262 15.12 -5.21 -10.93
C MET A 262 16.36 -6.10 -10.89
N ASP A 263 17.54 -5.48 -10.85
CA ASP A 263 18.79 -6.22 -10.69
C ASP A 263 18.96 -6.60 -9.21
N ILE A 264 19.02 -7.91 -8.95
CA ILE A 264 19.41 -8.46 -7.64
C ILE A 264 20.93 -8.63 -7.71
N LEU A 265 21.66 -7.65 -7.16
CA LEU A 265 23.11 -7.77 -6.92
C LEU A 265 23.37 -8.59 -5.64
#